data_AF-A0AAX3LQH0-F1
#
_entry.id   AF-A0AAX3LQH0-F1
#
_cell.length_a   1.000
_cell.length_b   1.000
_cell.length_c   1.000
_cell.angle_alpha   90.00
_cell.angle_beta   90.00
_cell.angle_gamma   90.00
#
_symmetry.space_group_name_H-M   'P 1'
#
loop_
_entity.id
_entity.type
_entity.pdbx_description
1 polymer ?
#
loop_
_entity_poly.entity_id
_entity_poly.type
_entity_poly.pdbx_seq_one_letter_code
_entity_poly.pdbx_strand_id
1 'polypeptide(L)'
;MTLFLGYDPGGKGKNGVAAIRIVSNVPKIVDTATVRDAAEALTWLKVYAKSAVGIGIDTLLAWSPKGGRACDDALRRKYGGNSIVAQNSLYSSMTLNGAIVARRLGLPVYESHPKLMLRVSGENIIREVYHDVASSTEADHEGDAIVAAWCAAMGHYREWAFDLYVDIEDDIELVVPEARYPWFEAV
;
A
#
# COMPACT_ATOMS: atom_id res chain seq x y z
N MET A 1 -3.93 5.25 20.28
CA MET A 1 -2.86 4.69 19.43
C MET A 1 -3.48 3.59 18.62
N THR A 2 -3.40 3.69 17.31
CA THR A 2 -4.14 2.80 16.40
C THR A 2 -3.16 2.00 15.57
N LEU A 3 -3.42 0.70 15.42
CA LEU A 3 -2.56 -0.21 14.68
C LEU A 3 -3.01 -0.28 13.22
N PHE A 4 -2.06 -0.18 12.31
CA PHE A 4 -2.25 -0.36 10.88
C PHE A 4 -1.29 -1.43 10.37
N LEU A 5 -1.74 -2.16 9.36
CA LEU A 5 -0.93 -3.18 8.70
C LEU A 5 -0.51 -2.70 7.32
N GLY A 6 0.58 -3.26 6.84
CA GLY A 6 1.13 -2.98 5.52
C GLY A 6 1.53 -4.25 4.82
N TYR A 7 1.36 -4.28 3.50
CA TYR A 7 1.76 -5.40 2.67
C TYR A 7 2.34 -4.94 1.33
N ASP A 8 3.59 -5.32 1.06
CA ASP A 8 4.24 -5.23 -0.25
C ASP A 8 4.26 -6.63 -0.90
N PRO A 9 3.33 -6.93 -1.83
CA PRO A 9 3.29 -8.21 -2.52
C PRO A 9 4.38 -8.33 -3.59
N GLY A 10 5.11 -9.44 -3.57
CA GLY A 10 6.08 -9.75 -4.61
C GLY A 10 6.21 -11.23 -4.90
N GLY A 11 7.29 -11.58 -5.62
CA GLY A 11 7.64 -12.96 -5.93
C GLY A 11 8.04 -13.77 -4.69
N LYS A 12 8.50 -15.01 -4.92
CA LYS A 12 8.95 -15.89 -3.83
C LYS A 12 10.07 -15.22 -3.00
N GLY A 13 9.86 -15.12 -1.69
CA GLY A 13 10.81 -14.50 -0.75
C GLY A 13 10.85 -12.98 -0.80
N LYS A 14 9.86 -12.33 -1.42
CA LYS A 14 9.82 -10.89 -1.68
C LYS A 14 8.48 -10.30 -1.26
N ASN A 15 7.94 -10.73 -0.12
CA ASN A 15 6.65 -10.27 0.39
C ASN A 15 6.89 -9.53 1.69
N GLY A 16 6.87 -8.20 1.65
CA GLY A 16 7.06 -7.38 2.84
C GLY A 16 5.77 -7.26 3.64
N VAL A 17 5.84 -7.46 4.95
CA VAL A 17 4.72 -7.23 5.86
C VAL A 17 5.15 -6.32 6.99
N ALA A 18 4.24 -5.44 7.41
CA ALA A 18 4.50 -4.48 8.48
C ALA A 18 3.29 -4.31 9.38
N ALA A 19 3.57 -4.03 10.65
CA ALA A 19 2.61 -3.58 11.65
C ALA A 19 3.16 -2.30 12.28
N ILE A 20 2.40 -1.21 12.19
CA ILE A 20 2.81 0.10 12.71
C ILE A 20 1.72 0.67 13.62
N ARG A 21 2.14 1.47 14.61
CA ARG A 21 1.25 2.32 15.40
C ARG A 21 1.46 3.77 14.99
N ILE A 22 0.36 4.50 14.84
CA ILE A 22 0.43 5.95 14.64
C ILE A 22 0.33 6.66 15.98
N VAL A 23 1.30 7.54 16.24
CA VAL A 23 1.38 8.41 17.42
C VAL A 23 1.66 9.81 16.94
N SER A 24 0.68 10.72 17.04
CA SER A 24 0.82 12.10 16.54
C SER A 24 1.32 12.14 15.09
N ASN A 25 0.74 11.32 14.22
CA ASN A 25 1.08 11.14 12.79
C ASN A 25 2.47 10.56 12.50
N VAL A 26 3.22 10.21 13.55
CA VAL A 26 4.50 9.51 13.43
C VAL A 26 4.26 8.00 13.42
N PRO A 27 4.75 7.27 12.39
CA PRO A 27 4.69 5.83 12.38
C PRO A 27 5.75 5.26 13.34
N LYS A 28 5.30 4.45 14.31
CA LYS A 28 6.16 3.62 15.15
C LYS A 28 6.03 2.17 14.71
N ILE A 29 7.14 1.58 14.27
CA ILE A 29 7.21 0.18 13.88
C ILE A 29 6.96 -0.71 15.11
N VAL A 30 6.03 -1.65 14.98
CA VAL A 30 5.75 -2.68 15.98
C VAL A 30 6.45 -3.98 15.63
N ASP A 31 6.32 -4.40 14.37
CA ASP A 31 6.94 -5.60 13.82
C ASP A 31 6.98 -5.51 12.29
N THR A 32 7.97 -6.15 11.67
CA THR A 32 8.11 -6.28 10.22
C THR A 32 8.74 -7.62 9.87
N ALA A 33 8.48 -8.09 8.65
CA ALA A 33 9.18 -9.24 8.10
C ALA A 33 9.11 -9.25 6.57
N THR A 34 10.10 -9.87 5.95
CA THR A 34 10.01 -10.36 4.57
C THR A 34 9.68 -11.86 4.59
N VAL A 35 8.51 -12.22 4.06
CA VAL A 35 8.01 -13.60 4.05
C VAL A 35 8.04 -14.23 2.66
N ARG A 36 7.84 -15.55 2.61
CA ARG A 36 8.04 -16.32 1.38
C ARG A 36 6.97 -16.07 0.32
N ASP A 37 5.71 -15.99 0.73
CA ASP A 37 4.55 -15.95 -0.16
C ASP A 37 3.32 -15.34 0.55
N ALA A 38 2.22 -15.20 -0.20
CA ALA A 38 0.98 -14.63 0.30
C ALA A 38 0.33 -15.45 1.44
N ALA A 39 0.59 -16.76 1.54
CA ALA A 39 0.02 -17.58 2.61
C ALA A 39 0.75 -17.34 3.93
N GLU A 40 2.09 -17.24 3.89
CA GLU A 40 2.88 -16.79 5.04
C GLU A 40 2.53 -15.34 5.42
N ALA A 41 2.36 -14.45 4.44
CA ALA A 41 1.94 -13.06 4.68
C ALA A 41 0.58 -12.99 5.39
N LEU A 42 -0.42 -13.74 4.92
CA LEU A 42 -1.72 -13.84 5.60
C LEU A 42 -1.60 -14.37 7.02
N THR A 43 -0.74 -15.36 7.26
CA THR A 43 -0.53 -15.93 8.59
C THR A 43 0.06 -14.88 9.52
N TRP A 44 1.09 -14.16 9.07
CA TRP A 44 1.72 -13.08 9.80
C TRP A 44 0.74 -11.95 10.10
N LEU A 45 0.04 -11.44 9.08
CA LEU A 45 -0.91 -10.32 9.22
C LEU A 45 -2.07 -10.66 10.17
N LYS A 46 -2.53 -11.92 10.19
CA LYS A 46 -3.60 -12.37 11.09
C LYS A 46 -3.23 -12.32 12.58
N VAL A 47 -1.94 -12.35 12.92
CA VAL A 47 -1.49 -12.17 14.31
C VAL A 47 -1.91 -10.79 14.82
N TYR A 48 -1.86 -9.78 13.96
CA TYR A 48 -2.12 -8.38 14.30
C TYR A 48 -3.53 -7.88 13.94
N ALA A 49 -4.21 -8.58 13.02
CA ALA A 49 -5.47 -8.15 12.43
C ALA A 49 -6.58 -7.82 13.44
N LYS A 50 -6.68 -8.54 14.55
CA LYS A 50 -7.73 -8.30 15.57
C LYS A 50 -7.66 -6.91 16.22
N SER A 51 -6.48 -6.30 16.22
CA SER A 51 -6.23 -4.98 16.81
C SER A 51 -5.99 -3.90 15.76
N ALA A 52 -5.91 -4.27 14.49
CA ALA A 52 -5.68 -3.36 13.38
C ALA A 52 -7.01 -2.75 12.90
N VAL A 53 -6.96 -1.51 12.43
CA VAL A 53 -8.14 -0.82 11.87
C VAL A 53 -8.17 -0.82 10.34
N GLY A 54 -7.07 -1.19 9.70
CA GLY A 54 -6.94 -1.20 8.26
C GLY A 54 -5.58 -1.74 7.81
N ILE A 55 -5.49 -2.04 6.51
CA ILE A 55 -4.27 -2.47 5.86
C ILE A 55 -4.02 -1.65 4.59
N GLY A 56 -2.78 -1.18 4.43
CA GLY A 56 -2.30 -0.65 3.16
C GLY A 56 -1.62 -1.74 2.34
N ILE A 57 -1.83 -1.76 1.03
CA ILE A 57 -1.24 -2.74 0.13
C ILE A 57 -0.60 -2.04 -1.07
N ASP A 58 0.65 -2.36 -1.39
CA ASP A 58 1.37 -1.90 -2.58
C ASP A 58 0.98 -2.74 -3.81
N THR A 59 -0.27 -2.60 -4.25
CA THR A 59 -0.81 -3.37 -5.38
C THR A 59 -2.04 -2.71 -5.98
N LEU A 60 -2.46 -3.21 -7.14
CA LEU A 60 -3.73 -2.83 -7.75
C LEU A 60 -4.90 -3.49 -7.03
N LEU A 61 -5.68 -2.70 -6.27
CA LEU A 61 -6.94 -3.12 -5.64
C LEU A 61 -8.18 -2.70 -6.43
N ALA A 62 -7.97 -2.11 -7.61
CA ALA A 62 -8.97 -1.83 -8.62
C ALA A 62 -8.43 -2.24 -9.99
N TRP A 63 -9.27 -2.80 -10.85
CA TRP A 63 -8.87 -3.24 -12.19
C TRP A 63 -9.75 -2.63 -13.29
N SER A 64 -9.13 -2.12 -14.34
CA SER A 64 -9.85 -1.62 -15.52
C SER A 64 -9.87 -2.67 -16.65
N PRO A 65 -10.94 -2.78 -17.45
CA PRO A 65 -10.95 -3.60 -18.65
C PRO A 65 -10.07 -3.02 -19.78
N LYS A 66 -9.61 -1.77 -19.66
CA LYS A 66 -8.83 -1.06 -20.69
C LYS A 66 -7.34 -1.38 -20.67
N GLY A 67 -6.87 -2.17 -19.69
CA GLY A 67 -5.45 -2.53 -19.51
C GLY A 67 -4.61 -1.53 -18.72
N GLY A 68 -5.09 -0.30 -18.52
CA GLY A 68 -4.56 0.71 -17.60
C GLY A 68 -5.72 1.44 -16.90
N ARG A 69 -5.43 2.18 -15.83
CA ARG A 69 -6.44 2.87 -15.01
C ARG A 69 -6.26 4.38 -15.12
N ALA A 70 -7.36 5.12 -15.13
CA ALA A 70 -7.34 6.58 -15.22
C ALA A 70 -6.61 7.22 -14.03
N CYS A 71 -6.69 6.63 -12.84
CA CYS A 71 -5.95 7.07 -11.66
C CYS A 71 -4.43 6.98 -11.86
N ASP A 72 -3.94 5.87 -12.40
CA ASP A 72 -2.52 5.70 -12.71
C ASP A 72 -2.07 6.67 -13.80
N ASP A 73 -2.90 6.89 -14.81
CA ASP A 73 -2.59 7.83 -15.89
C ASP A 73 -2.56 9.30 -15.39
N ALA A 74 -3.43 9.67 -14.45
CA ALA A 74 -3.39 10.97 -13.78
C ALA A 74 -2.10 11.14 -12.98
N LEU A 75 -1.75 10.16 -12.13
CA LEU A 75 -0.49 10.15 -11.39
C LEU A 75 0.73 10.25 -12.33
N ARG A 76 0.71 9.51 -13.45
CA ARG A 76 1.80 9.52 -14.44
C ARG A 76 1.92 10.87 -15.14
N ARG A 77 0.80 11.51 -15.49
CA ARG A 77 0.79 12.86 -16.08
C ARG A 77 1.33 13.91 -15.12
N LYS A 78 0.94 13.84 -13.84
CA LYS A 78 1.33 14.84 -12.85
C LYS A 78 2.77 14.69 -12.36
N TYR A 79 3.19 13.48 -12.02
CA TYR A 79 4.48 13.24 -11.36
C TYR A 79 5.53 12.57 -12.24
N GLY A 80 5.15 12.03 -13.41
CA GLY A 80 6.04 11.32 -14.31
C GLY A 80 6.67 10.05 -13.71
N GLY A 81 7.66 9.51 -14.42
CA GLY A 81 8.49 8.38 -13.98
C GLY A 81 7.95 6.99 -14.34
N ASN A 82 8.83 6.00 -14.19
CA ASN A 82 8.60 4.62 -14.65
C ASN A 82 8.02 3.68 -13.58
N SER A 83 7.76 4.19 -12.38
CA SER A 83 7.23 3.40 -11.26
C SER A 83 5.71 3.20 -11.32
N ILE A 84 5.00 3.97 -12.16
CA ILE A 84 3.55 3.88 -12.36
C ILE A 84 3.30 3.08 -13.63
N VAL A 85 3.24 1.77 -13.47
CA VAL A 85 3.15 0.81 -14.57
C VAL A 85 1.69 0.56 -14.92
N ALA A 86 1.38 0.37 -16.21
CA ALA A 86 0.04 -0.05 -16.61
C ALA A 86 -0.29 -1.42 -16.04
N GLN A 87 -1.55 -1.64 -15.65
CA GLN A 87 -2.04 -2.88 -15.04
C GLN A 87 -1.67 -4.12 -15.85
N ASN A 88 -1.85 -4.09 -17.17
CA ASN A 88 -1.55 -5.22 -18.06
C ASN A 88 -0.05 -5.49 -18.25
N SER A 89 0.82 -4.65 -17.71
CA SER A 89 2.28 -4.77 -17.79
C SER A 89 2.91 -5.25 -16.48
N LEU A 90 2.13 -5.43 -15.43
CA LEU A 90 2.62 -5.90 -14.13
C LEU A 90 2.86 -7.41 -14.10
N TYR A 91 3.87 -7.80 -13.32
CA TYR A 91 4.06 -9.20 -12.97
C TYR A 91 2.91 -9.69 -12.09
N SER A 92 2.36 -10.86 -12.43
CA SER A 92 1.16 -11.41 -11.78
C SER A 92 1.30 -11.64 -10.28
N SER A 93 2.53 -11.82 -9.76
CA SER A 93 2.76 -11.98 -8.33
C SER A 93 2.32 -10.75 -7.51
N MET A 94 2.53 -9.54 -8.03
CA MET A 94 2.13 -8.32 -7.32
C MET A 94 0.61 -8.22 -7.22
N THR A 95 -0.09 -8.41 -8.35
CA THR A 95 -1.55 -8.26 -8.45
C THR A 95 -2.30 -9.39 -7.75
N LEU A 96 -1.88 -10.65 -7.93
CA LEU A 96 -2.59 -11.80 -7.33
C LEU A 96 -2.39 -11.89 -5.83
N ASN A 97 -1.14 -11.76 -5.34
CA ASN A 97 -0.87 -11.92 -3.92
C ASN A 97 -1.53 -10.82 -3.10
N GLY A 98 -1.44 -9.57 -3.57
CA GLY A 98 -2.13 -8.43 -3.01
C GLY A 98 -3.64 -8.64 -2.91
N ALA A 99 -4.27 -9.08 -4.00
CA ALA A 99 -5.71 -9.32 -4.04
C ALA A 99 -6.16 -10.48 -3.14
N ILE A 100 -5.37 -11.55 -3.04
CA ILE A 100 -5.63 -12.68 -2.14
C ILE A 100 -5.61 -12.21 -0.68
N VAL A 101 -4.60 -11.41 -0.30
CA VAL A 101 -4.49 -10.86 1.05
C VAL A 101 -5.67 -9.95 1.35
N ALA A 102 -5.97 -8.99 0.47
CA ALA A 102 -7.08 -8.04 0.61
C ALA A 102 -8.40 -8.76 0.89
N ARG A 103 -8.74 -9.78 0.08
CA ARG A 103 -9.99 -10.52 0.21
C ARG A 103 -10.08 -11.40 1.46
N ARG A 104 -8.95 -11.90 1.97
CA ARG A 104 -8.93 -12.90 3.06
C ARG A 104 -8.66 -12.33 4.43
N LEU A 105 -8.09 -11.12 4.52
CA LEU A 105 -7.74 -10.52 5.80
C LEU A 105 -8.96 -9.93 6.53
N GLY A 106 -9.95 -9.45 5.78
CA GLY A 106 -11.22 -8.93 6.33
C GLY A 106 -11.08 -7.59 7.05
N LEU A 107 -10.06 -6.81 6.72
CA LEU A 107 -9.87 -5.43 7.19
C LEU A 107 -10.24 -4.44 6.08
N PRO A 108 -10.56 -3.18 6.42
CA PRO A 108 -10.57 -2.09 5.46
C PRO A 108 -9.23 -2.03 4.71
N VAL A 109 -9.28 -1.94 3.38
CA VAL A 109 -8.11 -2.07 2.52
C VAL A 109 -7.86 -0.76 1.78
N TYR A 110 -6.61 -0.33 1.77
CA TYR A 110 -6.15 0.89 1.11
C TYR A 110 -5.08 0.53 0.09
N GLU A 111 -5.27 0.93 -1.16
CA GLU A 111 -4.21 0.88 -2.16
C GLU A 111 -3.18 1.96 -1.83
N SER A 112 -1.92 1.66 -2.11
CA SER A 112 -0.80 2.57 -1.88
C SER A 112 0.22 2.42 -2.99
N HIS A 113 1.05 3.46 -3.17
CA HIS A 113 2.17 3.44 -4.10
C HIS A 113 3.45 3.95 -3.40
N PRO A 114 4.04 3.16 -2.49
CA PRO A 114 5.12 3.57 -1.59
C PRO A 114 6.26 4.33 -2.25
N LYS A 115 6.86 3.78 -3.31
CA LYS A 115 7.98 4.41 -4.02
C LYS A 115 7.62 5.77 -4.64
N LEU A 116 6.39 5.89 -5.16
CA LEU A 116 5.92 7.17 -5.69
C LEU A 116 5.70 8.15 -4.53
N MET A 117 5.02 7.71 -3.47
CA MET A 117 4.73 8.49 -2.27
C MET A 117 5.99 9.06 -1.61
N LEU A 118 7.03 8.24 -1.45
CA LEU A 118 8.33 8.68 -0.94
C LEU A 118 8.97 9.71 -1.85
N ARG A 119 8.77 9.64 -3.17
CA ARG A 119 9.35 10.62 -4.10
C ARG A 119 8.59 11.95 -4.09
N VAL A 120 7.26 11.93 -4.00
CA VAL A 120 6.44 13.12 -4.28
C VAL A 120 5.88 13.81 -3.05
N SER A 121 5.75 13.12 -1.91
CA SER A 121 5.24 13.78 -0.70
C SER A 121 6.29 14.74 -0.11
N GLY A 122 5.83 15.80 0.55
CA GLY A 122 6.70 16.68 1.34
C GLY A 122 7.07 16.10 2.71
N GLU A 123 6.57 14.91 3.05
CA GLU A 123 6.62 14.34 4.39
C GLU A 123 7.98 13.66 4.64
N ASN A 124 8.87 14.35 5.33
CA ASN A 124 10.22 13.83 5.62
C ASN A 124 10.19 12.67 6.62
N ILE A 125 9.21 12.64 7.52
CA ILE A 125 9.20 11.67 8.62
C ILE A 125 9.07 10.22 8.12
N ILE A 126 8.24 9.97 7.11
CA ILE A 126 8.10 8.63 6.55
C ILE A 126 9.35 8.22 5.75
N ARG A 127 10.02 9.19 5.11
CA ARG A 127 11.28 8.94 4.38
C ARG A 127 12.39 8.53 5.33
N GLU A 128 12.51 9.22 6.46
CA GLU A 128 13.48 8.87 7.50
C GLU A 128 13.23 7.46 8.02
N VAL A 129 11.98 7.13 8.38
CA VAL A 129 11.61 5.77 8.82
C VAL A 129 11.89 4.72 7.75
N TYR A 130 11.59 5.00 6.48
CA TYR A 130 11.91 4.10 5.38
C TYR A 130 13.43 3.87 5.26
N HIS A 131 14.23 4.94 5.28
CA HIS A 131 15.69 4.86 5.16
C HIS A 131 16.33 4.14 6.35
N ASP A 132 15.85 4.35 7.57
CA ASP A 132 16.34 3.64 8.75
C ASP A 132 16.14 2.12 8.62
N VAL A 133 14.98 1.69 8.10
CA VAL A 133 14.69 0.27 7.89
C VAL A 133 15.49 -0.30 6.72
N ALA A 134 15.45 0.37 5.57
CA ALA A 134 16.12 -0.06 4.34
C ALA A 134 17.66 -0.04 4.44
N SER A 135 18.24 0.77 5.34
CA SER A 135 19.69 0.76 5.60
C SER A 135 20.12 -0.33 6.58
N SER A 136 19.22 -0.78 7.45
CA SER A 136 19.49 -1.80 8.46
C SER A 136 19.32 -3.25 7.95
N THR A 137 18.62 -3.42 6.83
CA THR A 137 18.24 -4.72 6.26
C THR A 137 18.34 -4.64 4.73
N GLU A 138 18.67 -5.73 4.04
CA GLU A 138 18.46 -5.81 2.57
C GLU A 138 16.94 -5.87 2.21
N ALA A 139 16.06 -5.27 3.03
CA ALA A 139 14.62 -5.47 3.01
C ALA A 139 13.85 -4.23 2.54
N ASP A 140 14.08 -3.82 1.29
CA ASP A 140 13.25 -2.81 0.59
C ASP A 140 11.75 -3.12 0.72
N HIS A 141 11.39 -4.40 0.77
CA HIS A 141 10.03 -4.89 0.93
C HIS A 141 9.38 -4.49 2.26
N GLU A 142 10.13 -4.53 3.37
CA GLU A 142 9.61 -4.12 4.68
C GLU A 142 9.40 -2.61 4.74
N GLY A 143 10.30 -1.85 4.12
CA GLY A 143 10.16 -0.42 3.94
C GLY A 143 8.90 -0.06 3.16
N ASP A 144 8.68 -0.67 2.00
CA ASP A 144 7.48 -0.44 1.18
C ASP A 144 6.20 -0.82 1.95
N ALA A 145 6.22 -1.93 2.71
CA ALA A 145 5.11 -2.32 3.57
C ALA A 145 4.83 -1.31 4.69
N ILE A 146 5.86 -0.74 5.34
CA ILE A 146 5.67 0.32 6.35
C ILE A 146 4.99 1.54 5.73
N VAL A 147 5.45 1.99 4.56
CA VAL A 147 4.87 3.14 3.87
C VAL A 147 3.42 2.83 3.46
N ALA A 148 3.13 1.62 2.98
CA ALA A 148 1.77 1.18 2.68
C ALA A 148 0.87 1.29 3.92
N ALA A 149 1.33 0.80 5.08
CA ALA A 149 0.59 0.91 6.33
C ALA A 149 0.34 2.37 6.75
N TRP A 150 1.31 3.24 6.51
CA TRP A 150 1.17 4.67 6.78
C TRP A 150 0.18 5.35 5.84
N CYS A 151 0.18 5.03 4.54
CA CYS A 151 -0.84 5.50 3.59
C CYS A 151 -2.25 5.11 4.04
N ALA A 152 -2.43 3.87 4.51
CA ALA A 152 -3.71 3.43 5.08
C ALA A 152 -4.12 4.25 6.30
N ALA A 153 -3.17 4.63 7.16
CA ALA A 153 -3.45 5.51 8.28
C ALA A 153 -3.88 6.92 7.86
N MET A 154 -3.19 7.52 6.90
CA MET A 154 -3.52 8.86 6.40
C MET A 154 -4.91 8.89 5.74
N GLY A 155 -5.25 7.85 4.98
CA GLY A 155 -6.59 7.67 4.42
C GLY A 155 -7.67 7.41 5.49
N HIS A 156 -7.36 6.60 6.51
CA HIS A 156 -8.29 6.30 7.59
C HIS A 156 -8.63 7.53 8.44
N TYR A 157 -7.63 8.31 8.83
CA TYR A 157 -7.82 9.54 9.61
C TYR A 157 -8.35 10.70 8.77
N ARG A 158 -8.52 10.52 7.45
CA ARG A 158 -8.94 11.55 6.49
C ARG A 158 -8.01 12.76 6.46
N GLU A 159 -6.73 12.53 6.73
CA GLU A 159 -5.70 13.55 6.51
C GLU A 159 -5.43 13.69 5.00
N TRP A 160 -5.57 12.60 4.27
CA TRP A 160 -5.59 12.59 2.81
C TRP A 160 -7.05 12.51 2.34
N ALA A 161 -7.53 13.64 1.83
CA ALA A 161 -8.94 13.83 1.50
C ALA A 161 -9.34 13.26 0.14
N PHE A 162 -8.38 13.00 -0.76
CA PHE A 162 -8.64 12.52 -2.12
C PHE A 162 -8.60 10.99 -2.16
N ASP A 163 -9.57 10.41 -2.85
CA ASP A 163 -9.63 8.98 -3.18
C ASP A 163 -9.58 8.82 -4.70
N LEU A 164 -8.45 8.33 -5.20
CA LEU A 164 -8.18 8.27 -6.64
C LEU A 164 -9.14 7.35 -7.41
N TYR A 165 -9.88 6.48 -6.73
CA TYR A 165 -10.91 5.66 -7.38
C TYR A 165 -12.23 6.40 -7.63
N VAL A 166 -12.53 7.42 -6.82
CA VAL A 166 -13.84 8.11 -6.85
C VAL A 166 -13.71 9.50 -7.45
N ASP A 167 -12.58 10.17 -7.20
CA ASP A 167 -12.33 11.52 -7.70
C ASP A 167 -11.90 11.54 -9.18
N ILE A 168 -11.68 10.36 -9.78
CA ILE A 168 -11.33 10.20 -11.19
C ILE A 168 -12.31 9.21 -11.81
N GLU A 169 -13.04 9.67 -12.84
CA GLU A 169 -13.97 8.83 -13.56
C GLU A 169 -13.24 7.71 -14.31
N ASP A 170 -13.49 6.46 -13.90
CA ASP A 170 -13.02 5.28 -14.61
C ASP A 170 -14.00 4.11 -14.43
N ASP A 171 -13.95 3.20 -15.40
CA ASP A 171 -14.64 1.92 -15.35
C ASP A 171 -13.70 0.92 -14.69
N ILE A 172 -13.82 0.79 -13.36
CA ILE A 172 -12.95 -0.05 -12.53
C ILE A 172 -13.75 -1.05 -11.69
N GLU A 173 -13.18 -2.25 -11.56
CA GLU A 173 -13.66 -3.33 -10.72
C GLU A 173 -12.81 -3.42 -9.46
N LEU A 174 -13.42 -3.21 -8.29
CA LEU A 174 -12.70 -3.26 -7.02
C LEU A 174 -12.48 -4.72 -6.58
N VAL A 175 -11.26 -5.01 -6.12
CA VAL A 175 -10.90 -6.32 -5.56
C VAL A 175 -11.73 -6.64 -4.32
N VAL A 176 -11.95 -5.63 -3.48
CA VAL A 176 -12.90 -5.62 -2.36
C VAL A 176 -13.78 -4.37 -2.46
N PRO A 177 -15.11 -4.44 -2.21
CA PRO A 177 -16.02 -3.33 -2.47
C PRO A 177 -15.70 -2.01 -1.76
N GLU A 178 -15.01 -2.06 -0.61
CA GLU A 178 -14.67 -0.88 0.19
C GLU A 178 -13.20 -0.45 0.04
N ALA A 179 -12.49 -0.98 -0.97
CA ALA A 179 -11.12 -0.55 -1.24
C ALA A 179 -11.08 0.96 -1.55
N ARG A 180 -10.05 1.64 -1.04
CA ARG A 180 -9.83 3.07 -1.29
C ARG A 180 -8.41 3.30 -1.76
N TYR A 181 -8.18 4.37 -2.51
CA TYR A 181 -6.85 4.78 -2.91
C TYR A 181 -6.57 6.21 -2.44
N PRO A 182 -6.24 6.39 -1.14
CA PRO A 182 -6.04 7.71 -0.57
C PRO A 182 -4.80 8.41 -1.15
N TRP A 183 -4.93 9.70 -1.44
CA TRP A 183 -3.82 10.54 -1.92
C TRP A 183 -3.82 11.92 -1.25
N PHE A 184 -2.63 12.49 -1.05
CA PHE A 184 -2.43 13.71 -0.27
C PHE A 184 -2.86 15.01 -0.98
N GLU A 185 -3.12 14.96 -2.29
CA GLU A 185 -3.56 16.11 -3.09
C GLU A 185 -4.33 15.69 -4.35
N ALA A 186 -5.00 16.63 -5.02
CA ALA A 186 -5.65 16.37 -6.31
C ALA A 186 -4.61 16.05 -7.40
N VAL A 187 -4.95 15.20 -8.38
CA VAL A 187 -4.04 14.76 -9.45
C VAL A 187 -4.56 15.01 -10.85
#